data_AF-A0A151UIP2-F1
#
_entry.id   AF-A0A151UIP2-F1
#
_cell.length_a   1.000
_cell.length_b   1.000
_cell.length_c   1.000
_cell.angle_alpha   90.00
_cell.angle_beta   90.00
_cell.angle_gamma   90.00
#
_symmetry.space_group_name_H-M   'P 1'
#
loop_
_entity.id
_entity.type
_entity.pdbx_description
1 polymer ?
#
loop_
_entity_poly.entity_id
_entity_poly.type
_entity_poly.pdbx_seq_one_letter_code
_entity_poly.pdbx_strand_id
1 'polypeptide(L)'
;MQPHRLGKEVQRHLPPPHGQRNLVVVSSAELAKKVLHTQGVEFGSRTRNVVFDIFTGKGQDMVFTVYGEHWRKMRRIMIVPIFTNKVVQQYRQG
;
A
#
# COMPACT_ATOMS: atom_id res chain seq x y z
N MET A 1 -20.98 -15.88 15.23
CA MET A 1 -19.68 -15.74 15.92
C MET A 1 -19.37 -14.25 16.03
N GLN A 2 -19.35 -13.69 17.25
CA GLN A 2 -19.18 -12.25 17.49
C GLN A 2 -17.69 -11.86 17.47
N PRO A 3 -17.31 -10.68 16.95
CA PRO A 3 -15.95 -10.18 17.09
C PRO A 3 -15.79 -9.47 18.44
N HIS A 4 -15.04 -10.10 19.35
CA HIS A 4 -14.67 -9.50 20.63
C HIS A 4 -13.65 -8.38 20.43
N ARG A 5 -13.96 -7.22 21.03
CA ARG A 5 -13.14 -6.00 21.11
C ARG A 5 -11.70 -6.32 21.50
N LEU A 6 -10.73 -5.81 20.76
CA LEU A 6 -9.35 -5.70 21.25
C LEU A 6 -9.05 -4.24 21.57
N GLY A 7 -9.11 -3.95 22.87
CA GLY A 7 -8.68 -2.70 23.48
C GLY A 7 -7.16 -2.53 23.36
N LYS A 8 -6.74 -1.28 23.45
CA LYS A 8 -5.38 -0.78 23.30
C LYS A 8 -4.44 -1.38 24.35
N GLU A 9 -3.34 -2.01 23.93
CA GLU A 9 -2.15 -2.14 24.79
C GLU A 9 -0.89 -2.23 23.93
N VAL A 10 -0.02 -1.22 24.03
CA VAL A 10 1.32 -1.22 23.46
C VAL A 10 2.18 -2.12 24.34
N GLN A 11 2.09 -3.43 24.14
CA GLN A 11 2.91 -4.40 24.84
C GLN A 11 4.22 -4.57 24.06
N ARG A 12 5.36 -4.21 24.67
CA ARG A 12 6.70 -4.47 24.15
C ARG A 12 6.83 -5.98 23.88
N HIS A 13 6.90 -6.38 22.60
CA HIS A 13 6.93 -7.79 22.21
C HIS A 13 8.29 -8.16 21.65
N LEU A 14 8.87 -9.22 22.22
CA LEU A 14 9.92 -10.04 21.63
C LEU A 14 9.63 -10.27 20.13
N PRO A 15 10.63 -10.35 19.23
CA PRO A 15 10.36 -10.63 17.82
C PRO A 15 9.49 -11.88 17.68
N PRO A 16 8.40 -11.80 16.89
CA PRO A 16 7.45 -12.90 16.75
C PRO A 16 8.13 -14.17 16.21
N PRO A 17 7.68 -15.37 16.61
CA PRO A 17 8.14 -16.63 16.01
C PRO A 17 7.97 -16.60 14.48
N HIS A 18 8.83 -17.34 13.78
CA HIS A 18 8.85 -17.40 12.31
C HIS A 18 7.43 -17.63 11.76
N GLY A 19 6.91 -16.63 11.02
CA GLY A 19 5.57 -16.66 10.43
C GLY A 19 4.53 -15.76 11.11
N GLN A 20 4.80 -15.20 12.29
CA GLN A 20 3.91 -14.24 12.94
C GLN A 20 4.29 -12.80 12.56
N ARG A 21 3.30 -12.00 12.12
CA ARG A 21 3.48 -10.58 11.79
C ARG A 21 2.69 -9.73 12.79
N ASN A 22 3.30 -8.62 13.24
CA ASN A 22 2.60 -7.63 14.05
C ASN A 22 1.64 -6.85 13.14
N LEU A 23 0.35 -6.94 13.42
CA LEU A 23 -0.71 -6.29 12.66
C LEU A 23 -1.40 -5.25 13.55
N VAL A 24 -1.68 -4.08 12.98
CA VAL A 24 -2.46 -3.03 13.64
C VAL A 24 -3.71 -2.78 12.81
N VAL A 25 -4.88 -2.90 13.44
CA VAL A 25 -6.17 -2.63 12.79
C VAL A 25 -6.59 -1.19 13.08
N VAL A 26 -6.78 -0.41 12.02
CA VAL A 26 -7.24 0.98 12.11
C VAL A 26 -8.70 1.06 11.65
N SER A 27 -9.62 1.14 12.62
CA SER A 27 -11.08 1.09 12.34
C SER A 27 -11.73 2.46 12.11
N SER A 28 -11.00 3.57 12.28
CA SER A 28 -11.50 4.93 12.05
C SER A 28 -10.93 5.51 10.77
N ALA A 29 -11.78 6.11 9.94
CA ALA A 29 -11.40 6.75 8.68
C ALA A 29 -10.41 7.93 8.89
N GLU A 30 -10.63 8.74 9.92
CA GLU A 30 -9.74 9.86 10.25
C GLU A 30 -8.36 9.37 10.66
N LEU A 31 -8.31 8.31 11.47
CA LEU A 31 -7.06 7.72 11.92
C LEU A 31 -6.35 7.01 10.76
N ALA A 32 -7.09 6.29 9.90
CA ALA A 32 -6.53 5.68 8.70
C ALA A 32 -5.91 6.72 7.77
N LYS A 33 -6.59 7.86 7.57
CA LYS A 33 -6.04 8.99 6.81
C LYS A 33 -4.74 9.48 7.43
N LYS A 34 -4.71 9.75 8.74
CA LYS A 34 -3.50 10.23 9.43
C LYS A 34 -2.34 9.23 9.30
N VAL A 35 -2.59 7.95 9.54
CA VAL A 35 -1.58 6.88 9.42
C VAL A 35 -1.04 6.77 8.00
N LEU A 36 -1.91 6.76 6.99
CA LEU A 36 -1.49 6.65 5.59
C LEU A 36 -0.78 7.91 5.08
N HIS A 37 -1.07 9.10 5.62
CA HIS A 37 -0.32 10.31 5.28
C HIS A 37 1.04 10.39 5.97
N THR A 38 1.14 9.98 7.23
CA THR A 38 2.39 10.08 8.00
C THR A 38 3.33 8.90 7.76
N GLN A 39 2.78 7.69 7.62
CA GLN A 39 3.52 6.42 7.51
C GLN A 39 3.08 5.59 6.29
N GLY A 40 2.53 6.24 5.26
CA GLY A 40 2.01 5.55 4.07
C GLY A 40 3.05 4.74 3.31
N VAL A 41 4.33 5.05 3.44
CA VAL A 41 5.41 4.22 2.86
C VAL A 41 5.49 2.88 3.59
N GLU A 42 5.51 2.86 4.92
CA GLU A 42 5.61 1.62 5.70
C GLU A 42 4.33 0.77 5.58
N PHE A 43 3.16 1.41 5.67
CA PHE A 43 1.87 0.71 5.61
C PHE A 43 1.39 0.41 4.18
N GLY A 44 1.84 1.18 3.19
CA GLY A 44 1.43 1.04 1.80
C GLY A 44 2.45 0.37 0.89
N SER A 45 3.70 0.20 1.35
CA SER A 45 4.70 -0.53 0.58
C SER A 45 4.45 -2.04 0.66
N ARG A 46 4.69 -2.71 -0.47
CA ARG A 46 4.70 -4.16 -0.52
C ARG A 46 6.14 -4.63 -0.29
N THR A 47 6.33 -5.53 0.68
CA THR A 47 7.62 -6.21 0.84
C THR A 47 7.98 -6.92 -0.46
N ARG A 48 9.20 -6.68 -0.91
CA ARG A 48 9.74 -7.25 -2.15
C ARG A 48 9.77 -8.78 -2.06
N ASN A 49 9.26 -9.44 -3.08
CA ASN A 49 9.19 -10.90 -3.17
C ASN A 49 10.10 -11.36 -4.31
N VAL A 50 10.95 -12.37 -4.07
CA VAL A 50 11.87 -12.92 -5.08
C VAL A 50 11.15 -13.38 -6.34
N VAL A 51 9.94 -13.89 -6.21
CA VAL A 51 9.10 -14.31 -7.35
C VAL A 51 8.74 -13.09 -8.19
N PHE A 52 8.29 -12.00 -7.57
CA PHE A 52 7.98 -10.78 -8.29
C PHE A 52 9.23 -10.14 -8.89
N ASP A 53 10.39 -10.24 -8.26
CA ASP A 53 11.64 -9.75 -8.84
C ASP A 53 12.00 -10.46 -10.16
N ILE A 54 11.75 -11.77 -10.27
CA ILE A 54 11.96 -12.50 -11.52
C ILE A 54 10.99 -12.00 -12.61
N PHE A 55 9.70 -11.89 -12.29
CA PHE A 55 8.68 -11.49 -13.26
C PHE A 55 8.76 -10.03 -13.68
N THR A 56 9.25 -9.15 -12.80
CA THR A 56 9.21 -7.69 -12.99
C THR A 56 10.58 -7.09 -13.30
N GLY A 57 11.58 -7.93 -13.59
CA GLY A 57 12.93 -7.47 -13.90
C GLY A 57 13.58 -6.73 -12.73
N LYS A 58 13.48 -7.28 -11.52
CA LYS A 58 13.93 -6.68 -10.25
C LYS A 58 13.10 -5.45 -9.85
N GLY A 59 11.77 -5.54 -9.89
CA GLY A 59 10.88 -4.50 -9.38
C GLY A 59 10.90 -3.24 -10.25
N GLN A 60 11.04 -3.39 -11.57
CA GLN A 60 10.95 -2.29 -12.54
C GLN A 60 9.49 -2.00 -12.94
N ASP A 61 8.54 -2.79 -12.47
CA ASP A 61 7.11 -2.58 -12.69
C ASP A 61 6.51 -1.46 -11.80
N MET A 62 5.19 -1.24 -11.86
CA MET A 62 4.49 -0.29 -10.98
C MET A 62 3.83 -0.96 -9.77
N VAL A 63 3.42 -2.22 -9.87
CA VAL A 63 2.52 -2.89 -8.93
C VAL A 63 3.26 -3.47 -7.73
N PHE A 64 4.44 -4.03 -7.97
CA PHE A 64 5.27 -4.74 -6.99
C PHE A 64 6.59 -4.03 -6.70
N THR A 65 6.89 -2.93 -7.39
CA THR A 65 8.02 -2.08 -7.02
C THR A 65 7.82 -1.43 -5.65
N VAL A 66 8.91 -1.22 -4.93
CA VAL A 66 8.89 -0.53 -3.63
C VAL A 66 8.54 0.93 -3.85
N TYR A 67 7.79 1.52 -2.93
CA TYR A 67 7.44 2.92 -2.99
C TYR A 67 8.72 3.79 -3.01
N GLY A 68 8.85 4.64 -4.03
CA GLY A 68 10.05 5.43 -4.26
C GLY A 68 9.92 6.31 -5.50
N GLU A 69 11.02 6.93 -5.92
CA GLU A 69 11.03 7.80 -7.11
C GLU A 69 10.60 7.06 -8.38
N HIS A 70 11.09 5.84 -8.58
CA HIS A 70 10.71 4.98 -9.71
C HIS A 70 9.20 4.74 -9.76
N TRP A 71 8.61 4.34 -8.63
CA TRP A 71 7.16 4.15 -8.53
C TRP A 71 6.38 5.42 -8.86
N ARG A 72 6.80 6.59 -8.34
CA ARG A 72 6.12 7.88 -8.60
C ARG A 72 6.19 8.24 -10.09
N LYS A 73 7.34 8.01 -10.73
CA LYS A 73 7.56 8.23 -12.16
C LYS A 73 6.66 7.31 -12.99
N MET A 74 6.69 6.01 -12.73
CA MET A 74 5.84 5.04 -13.42
C MET A 74 4.35 5.34 -13.22
N ARG A 75 3.95 5.71 -12.01
CA ARG A 75 2.58 6.14 -11.70
C ARG A 75 2.14 7.30 -12.58
N ARG A 76 2.99 8.32 -12.71
CA ARG A 76 2.69 9.48 -13.56
C ARG A 76 2.55 9.07 -15.03
N ILE A 77 3.46 8.23 -15.53
CA ILE A 77 3.46 7.78 -16.93
C ILE A 77 2.18 7.01 -17.27
N MET A 78 1.73 6.07 -16.43
CA MET A 78 0.56 5.26 -16.78
C MET A 78 -0.78 5.89 -16.39
N ILE A 79 -0.86 6.63 -15.26
CA ILE A 79 -2.16 7.13 -14.76
C ILE A 79 -2.57 8.43 -15.44
N VAL A 80 -1.66 9.37 -15.67
CA VAL A 80 -2.00 10.68 -16.25
C VAL A 80 -2.71 10.59 -17.62
N PRO A 81 -2.26 9.75 -18.57
CA PRO A 81 -2.89 9.70 -19.89
C PRO A 81 -4.25 8.98 -19.91
N ILE A 82 -4.59 8.18 -18.89
CA ILE A 82 -5.78 7.31 -18.92
C ILE A 82 -6.83 7.73 -17.87
N PHE A 83 -6.38 8.16 -16.69
CA PHE A 83 -7.24 8.36 -15.53
C PHE A 83 -7.31 9.81 -15.05
N THR A 84 -6.98 10.78 -15.90
CA THR A 84 -7.24 12.19 -15.58
C THR A 84 -8.71 12.51 -15.75
N ASN A 85 -9.23 13.48 -14.99
CA ASN A 85 -10.61 13.94 -15.11
C ASN A 85 -10.97 14.29 -16.56
N LYS A 86 -10.05 14.90 -17.31
CA LYS A 86 -10.27 15.23 -18.72
C LYS A 86 -10.55 13.97 -19.55
N VAL A 87 -9.72 12.94 -19.42
CA VAL A 87 -9.83 11.69 -20.18
C VAL A 87 -11.06 10.90 -19.75
N VAL A 88 -11.33 10.81 -18.45
CA VAL A 88 -12.54 10.14 -17.93
C VAL A 88 -13.82 10.79 -18.44
N GLN A 89 -13.88 12.12 -18.51
CA GLN A 89 -15.06 12.82 -19.05
C GLN A 89 -15.20 12.64 -20.57
N GLN A 90 -14.09 12.53 -21.32
CA GLN A 90 -14.15 12.19 -22.74
C GLN A 90 -14.79 10.81 -22.98
N TYR A 91 -14.43 9.80 -22.18
CA TYR A 91 -15.02 8.45 -22.26
C TYR A 91 -16.43 8.35 -21.68
N ARG A 92 -16.93 9.36 -20.96
CA ARG A 92 -18.30 9.37 -20.40
C ARG A 92 -19.32 9.92 -21.40
N GLN A 93 -18.89 10.67 -22.41
CA GLN A 93 -19.76 11.34 -23.37
C GLN A 93 -19.79 10.68 -24.75
N GLY A 94 -19.02 9.60 -24.97
CA GLY A 94 -19.09 8.76 -26.17
C GLY A 94 -19.80 7.45 -25.87
#